data_AF-A0A923YRH0-F1
#
_entry.id   AF-A0A923YRH0-F1
#
_cell.length_a   1.000
_cell.length_b   1.000
_cell.length_c   1.000
_cell.angle_alpha   90.00
_cell.angle_beta   90.00
_cell.angle_gamma   90.00
#
_symmetry.space_group_name_H-M   'P 1'
#
loop_
_entity.id
_entity.type
_entity.pdbx_description
1 polymer ?
#
loop_
_entity_poly.entity_id
_entity_poly.type
_entity_poly.pdbx_seq_one_letter_code
_entity_poly.pdbx_strand_id
1 'polypeptide(L)'
;MSNTIKISKVNGSNYITNFETFGISISNNALGYSKIISKTFVKGAPTTIDQVLFNPTDNYITFYNLYLNLVANNADANTSFSFIGAFEPEITITFSPVANYNYYVSSTANGKISVQSIVVPDVVVNVLPALSIDSFAIEIIDTYVNSTLLAEEFTAAASPKLEWNGGDDLYATFMTSKLTFNMIVKDAADAKFIHLFTGDEQRYKLKISSVDVNDVFTLIWQGFLLPDQYKEPWTGNVFFVEFMAVDMVASLKGKYLKPWFYPNRFPIAELIAEILKLTGLEQNLLVSPSVIPSDPLLNWENIIVPLEQYFDGKKYTDVYQILEDILKANCLTLYSYRGYWWLEGFS
;
A
#
# COMPACT_ATOMS: atom_id res chain seq x y z
N MET A 1 16.58 32.03 29.09
CA MET A 1 15.35 32.42 28.36
C MET A 1 15.26 31.47 27.17
N SER A 2 14.08 30.90 26.89
CA SER A 2 13.93 29.84 25.88
C SER A 2 13.68 30.45 24.50
N ASN A 3 14.62 30.27 23.59
CA ASN A 3 14.46 30.66 22.19
C ASN A 3 13.43 29.74 21.53
N THR A 4 12.35 30.30 21.00
CA THR A 4 11.34 29.55 20.24
C THR A 4 11.59 29.78 18.75
N ILE A 5 11.82 28.71 17.99
CA ILE A 5 12.05 28.75 16.54
C ILE A 5 10.76 28.29 15.85
N LYS A 6 10.19 29.12 14.96
CA LYS A 6 9.10 28.69 14.06
C LYS A 6 9.67 28.37 12.67
N ILE A 7 9.44 27.13 12.24
CA ILE A 7 9.73 26.65 10.89
C ILE A 7 8.40 26.60 10.13
N SER A 8 8.33 27.26 8.97
CA SER A 8 7.16 27.22 8.08
C SER A 8 7.55 26.68 6.70
N LYS A 9 6.78 25.70 6.20
CA LYS A 9 6.91 25.12 4.85
C LYS A 9 6.48 26.16 3.81
N VAL A 10 7.33 26.46 2.83
CA VAL A 10 6.95 27.24 1.65
C VAL A 10 6.46 26.28 0.58
N ASN A 11 5.18 26.37 0.21
CA ASN A 11 4.60 25.63 -0.92
C ASN A 11 4.95 26.31 -2.24
N GLY A 12 5.35 25.52 -3.25
CA GLY A 12 5.49 25.96 -4.64
C GLY A 12 6.03 24.86 -5.58
N SER A 13 5.12 24.27 -6.37
CA SER A 13 5.30 23.56 -7.66
C SER A 13 6.68 23.03 -8.08
N ASN A 14 6.77 21.71 -8.32
CA ASN A 14 7.95 21.02 -8.87
C ASN A 14 7.93 21.00 -10.41
N TYR A 15 8.48 22.05 -11.03
CA TYR A 15 9.38 21.89 -12.19
C TYR A 15 10.39 23.05 -12.17
N ILE A 16 11.66 22.75 -11.87
CA ILE A 16 12.79 23.65 -12.10
C ILE A 16 13.93 22.83 -12.70
N THR A 17 14.19 23.02 -13.99
CA THR A 17 15.27 22.36 -14.74
C THR A 17 16.57 23.16 -14.68
N ASN A 18 17.14 23.32 -13.48
CA ASN A 18 18.40 24.01 -13.14
C ASN A 18 18.25 25.37 -12.43
N PHE A 19 19.20 25.61 -11.54
CA PHE A 19 19.41 26.72 -10.59
C PHE A 19 18.57 26.66 -9.31
N GLU A 20 19.23 26.31 -8.21
CA GLU A 20 18.67 26.38 -6.87
C GLU A 20 18.89 27.79 -6.29
N THR A 21 17.83 28.36 -5.69
CA THR A 21 17.92 29.63 -4.98
C THR A 21 17.67 29.37 -3.51
N PHE A 22 18.60 29.78 -2.66
CA PHE A 22 18.45 29.72 -1.20
C PHE A 22 18.13 31.13 -0.70
N GLY A 23 17.11 31.23 0.15
CA GLY A 23 16.75 32.46 0.84
C GLY A 23 16.88 32.26 2.34
N ILE A 24 17.59 33.17 3.01
CA ILE A 24 17.56 33.27 4.47
C ILE A 24 16.78 34.54 4.79
N SER A 25 15.69 34.41 5.53
CA SER A 25 14.93 35.53 6.04
C SER A 25 15.25 35.71 7.52
N ILE A 26 15.76 36.89 7.88
CA ILE A 26 15.98 37.29 9.27
C ILE A 26 14.99 38.41 9.56
N SER A 27 14.13 38.20 10.55
CA SER A 27 13.19 39.21 11.03
C SER A 27 13.46 39.53 12.49
N ASN A 28 13.51 40.81 12.81
CA ASN A 28 13.57 41.27 14.19
C ASN A 28 12.30 42.08 14.50
N ASN A 29 11.38 41.45 15.23
CA ASN A 29 10.08 42.04 15.57
C ASN A 29 10.20 43.27 16.48
N ALA A 30 11.29 43.42 17.24
CA ALA A 30 11.47 44.56 18.15
C ALA A 30 11.85 45.86 17.44
N LEU A 31 12.42 45.79 16.23
CA LEU A 31 12.87 46.96 15.47
C LEU A 31 12.04 47.21 14.19
N GLY A 32 11.06 46.36 13.88
CA GLY A 32 10.16 46.56 12.73
C GLY A 32 10.80 46.32 11.35
N TYR A 33 11.94 45.63 11.29
CA TYR A 33 12.65 45.34 10.03
C TYR A 33 12.51 43.87 9.64
N SER A 34 12.11 43.63 8.39
CA SER A 34 12.27 42.35 7.70
C SER A 34 13.14 42.56 6.47
N LYS A 35 14.15 41.70 6.27
CA LYS A 35 14.98 41.72 5.07
C LYS A 35 15.13 40.31 4.54
N ILE A 36 14.59 40.09 3.35
CA ILE A 36 14.77 38.84 2.60
C ILE A 36 16.06 39.01 1.79
N ILE A 37 17.03 38.15 2.03
CA ILE A 37 18.24 38.08 1.20
C ILE A 37 18.13 36.79 0.39
N SER A 38 17.85 36.92 -0.90
CA SER A 38 17.93 35.83 -1.86
C SER A 38 19.21 35.97 -2.68
N LYS A 39 19.91 34.85 -2.88
CA LYS A 39 21.10 34.83 -3.76
C LYS A 39 21.09 33.57 -4.61
N THR A 40 21.28 33.75 -5.91
CA THR A 40 21.41 32.68 -6.91
C THR A 40 22.88 32.52 -7.25
N PHE A 41 23.38 31.28 -7.32
CA PHE A 41 24.80 31.00 -7.60
C PHE A 41 24.97 30.12 -8.84
N VAL A 42 26.10 30.32 -9.53
CA VAL A 42 26.53 29.58 -10.72
C VAL A 42 27.74 28.72 -10.36
N LYS A 43 27.84 27.53 -10.95
CA LYS A 43 28.89 26.52 -10.71
C LYS A 43 30.31 27.10 -10.89
N GLY A 44 31.19 26.93 -9.88
CA GLY A 44 32.64 27.18 -10.00
C GLY A 44 33.29 28.25 -9.09
N ALA A 45 32.65 28.72 -8.02
CA ALA A 45 33.21 29.78 -7.16
C ALA A 45 34.24 29.27 -6.10
N PRO A 46 35.15 30.12 -5.58
CA PRO A 46 36.23 29.72 -4.65
C PRO A 46 35.76 29.29 -3.23
N THR A 47 36.58 28.49 -2.53
CA THR A 47 36.24 27.64 -1.36
C THR A 47 36.66 28.11 0.05
N THR A 48 37.22 29.30 0.27
CA THR A 48 37.65 29.72 1.63
C THR A 48 36.60 30.60 2.34
N ILE A 49 36.32 30.31 3.62
CA ILE A 49 35.41 31.08 4.49
C ILE A 49 36.25 31.91 5.48
N ASP A 50 36.09 33.23 5.45
CA ASP A 50 36.53 34.13 6.53
C ASP A 50 35.46 34.20 7.63
N GLN A 51 35.90 34.35 8.89
CA GLN A 51 35.00 34.53 10.04
C GLN A 51 34.07 35.74 9.85
N VAL A 52 32.78 35.55 10.13
CA VAL A 52 31.78 36.63 10.08
C VAL A 52 31.62 37.21 11.49
N LEU A 53 32.17 38.40 11.73
CA LEU A 53 31.88 39.21 12.91
C LEU A 53 30.70 40.14 12.64
N PHE A 54 29.71 40.13 13.52
CA PHE A 54 28.59 41.08 13.51
C PHE A 54 28.98 42.33 14.30
N ASN A 55 28.99 43.49 13.65
CA ASN A 55 29.07 44.77 14.34
C ASN A 55 27.67 45.43 14.33
N PRO A 56 27.06 45.73 15.49
CA PRO A 56 25.65 46.14 15.56
C PRO A 56 25.35 47.54 14.99
N THR A 57 26.34 48.26 14.46
CA THR A 57 26.18 49.64 13.93
C THR A 57 26.14 49.76 12.41
N ASP A 58 26.34 48.68 11.65
CA ASP A 58 26.42 48.77 10.20
C ASP A 58 25.07 48.48 9.51
N ASN A 59 24.49 49.50 8.88
CA ASN A 59 23.19 49.45 8.20
C ASN A 59 23.18 48.68 6.85
N TYR A 60 24.33 48.17 6.39
CA TYR A 60 24.40 47.36 5.18
C TYR A 60 25.45 46.26 5.32
N ILE A 61 25.02 45.00 5.21
CA ILE A 61 25.90 43.85 5.07
C ILE A 61 25.57 43.15 3.74
N THR A 62 26.59 42.89 2.93
CA THR A 62 26.49 42.13 1.68
C THR A 62 27.35 40.87 1.82
N PHE A 63 26.74 39.69 1.78
CA PHE A 63 27.45 38.41 1.96
C PHE A 63 27.88 37.78 0.63
N TYR A 64 29.05 37.13 0.62
CA TYR A 64 29.51 36.21 -0.43
C TYR A 64 29.84 34.83 0.16
N ASN A 65 29.38 33.77 -0.51
CA ASN A 65 29.70 32.33 -0.34
C ASN A 65 29.26 31.62 0.97
N LEU A 66 28.01 31.12 1.00
CA LEU A 66 27.53 30.19 2.05
C LEU A 66 27.31 28.75 1.52
N TYR A 67 27.33 28.54 0.21
CA TYR A 67 26.81 27.31 -0.41
C TYR A 67 27.86 26.21 -0.66
N LEU A 68 29.17 26.53 -0.59
CA LEU A 68 30.19 25.65 -1.15
C LEU A 68 30.54 24.40 -0.30
N ASN A 69 30.12 24.31 0.96
CA ASN A 69 30.45 23.15 1.81
C ASN A 69 29.38 22.05 1.82
N LEU A 70 28.13 22.34 1.46
CA LEU A 70 27.04 21.34 1.46
C LEU A 70 27.13 20.35 0.30
N VAL A 71 27.71 20.75 -0.83
CA VAL A 71 27.89 19.88 -2.01
C VAL A 71 29.22 19.12 -1.97
N ALA A 72 30.20 19.55 -1.16
CA ALA A 72 31.55 19.00 -1.20
C ALA A 72 31.71 17.65 -0.47
N ASN A 73 30.78 17.27 0.42
CA ASN A 73 30.83 15.98 1.12
C ASN A 73 29.46 15.28 1.06
N ASN A 74 29.25 14.48 0.01
CA ASN A 74 28.17 13.48 -0.12
C ASN A 74 28.33 12.30 0.87
N ALA A 75 28.88 12.54 2.05
CA ALA A 75 29.01 11.58 3.14
C ALA A 75 28.95 12.36 4.45
N ASP A 76 27.86 12.16 5.21
CA ASP A 76 27.76 12.49 6.64
C ASP A 76 28.07 13.94 7.07
N ALA A 77 27.74 14.93 6.25
CA ALA A 77 28.02 16.33 6.58
C ALA A 77 26.97 16.93 7.53
N ASN A 78 27.17 16.75 8.85
CA ASN A 78 26.52 17.58 9.86
C ASN A 78 26.92 19.06 9.65
N THR A 79 26.04 19.86 9.07
CA THR A 79 26.28 21.31 8.94
C THR A 79 25.73 22.00 10.18
N SER A 80 26.64 22.53 11.00
CA SER A 80 26.31 23.24 12.24
C SER A 80 26.38 24.76 12.04
N PHE A 81 25.34 25.48 12.43
CA PHE A 81 25.36 26.96 12.49
C PHE A 81 25.39 27.41 13.95
N SER A 82 26.24 28.38 14.32
CA SER A 82 26.20 29.03 15.64
C SER A 82 26.03 30.53 15.49
N PHE A 83 25.03 31.09 16.14
CA PHE A 83 24.79 32.53 16.18
C PHE A 83 25.22 33.07 17.54
N ILE A 84 26.07 34.10 17.54
CA ILE A 84 26.44 34.83 18.76
C ILE A 84 25.89 36.25 18.59
N GLY A 85 24.77 36.52 19.24
CA GLY A 85 24.11 37.83 19.20
C GLY A 85 23.48 38.15 20.55
N ALA A 86 23.51 39.43 20.94
CA ALA A 86 23.02 39.91 22.24
C ALA A 86 21.49 40.09 22.33
N PHE A 87 20.75 39.74 21.27
CA PHE A 87 19.29 39.90 21.17
C PHE A 87 18.66 38.60 20.68
N GLU A 88 17.45 38.28 21.14
CA GLU A 88 16.66 37.09 20.76
C GLU A 88 16.06 37.26 19.35
N PRO A 89 16.65 36.72 18.27
CA PRO A 89 16.08 36.82 16.93
C PRO A 89 15.20 35.59 16.67
N GLU A 90 14.03 35.78 16.05
CA GLU A 90 13.29 34.67 15.46
C GLU A 90 13.97 34.33 14.12
N ILE A 91 14.56 33.14 14.02
CA ILE A 91 15.26 32.67 12.82
C ILE A 91 14.38 31.63 12.14
N THR A 92 13.90 31.93 10.93
CA THR A 92 13.18 30.96 10.08
C THR A 92 14.11 30.44 9.00
N ILE A 93 14.35 29.13 9.00
CA ILE A 93 15.11 28.43 7.95
C ILE A 93 14.10 27.72 7.05
N THR A 94 14.12 28.03 5.76
CA THR A 94 13.30 27.36 4.75
C THR A 94 14.21 26.58 3.81
N PHE A 95 13.92 25.30 3.59
CA PHE A 95 14.64 24.44 2.64
C PHE A 95 13.65 23.78 1.69
N SER A 96 14.05 23.60 0.42
CA SER A 96 13.35 22.76 -0.56
C SER A 96 14.13 21.44 -0.68
N PRO A 97 13.67 20.35 -0.06
CA PRO A 97 14.41 19.10 -0.05
C PRO A 97 14.49 18.47 -1.45
N VAL A 98 15.60 17.79 -1.73
CA VAL A 98 15.71 16.90 -2.89
C VAL A 98 14.82 15.68 -2.63
N ALA A 99 14.13 15.17 -3.66
CA ALA A 99 13.36 13.93 -3.54
C ALA A 99 14.24 12.80 -2.97
N ASN A 100 13.68 12.00 -2.05
CA ASN A 100 14.29 10.82 -1.39
C ASN A 100 15.05 11.01 -0.07
N TYR A 101 15.03 12.21 0.53
CA TYR A 101 15.63 12.42 1.85
C TYR A 101 14.62 12.94 2.88
N ASN A 102 14.64 12.34 4.07
CA ASN A 102 14.07 12.95 5.25
C ASN A 102 15.13 13.83 5.92
N TYR A 103 14.73 14.93 6.53
CA TYR A 103 15.64 15.86 7.20
C TYR A 103 15.24 15.99 8.66
N TYR A 104 16.20 15.81 9.57
CA TYR A 104 16.02 16.08 10.98
C TYR A 104 16.70 17.39 11.34
N VAL A 105 15.94 18.32 11.92
CA VAL A 105 16.45 19.60 12.41
C VAL A 105 16.46 19.56 13.94
N SER A 106 17.62 19.80 14.54
CA SER A 106 17.76 19.88 15.99
C SER A 106 18.48 21.16 16.41
N SER A 107 18.09 21.70 17.57
CA SER A 107 18.79 22.80 18.23
C SER A 107 19.43 22.32 19.53
N THR A 108 20.70 22.59 19.74
CA THR A 108 21.37 22.35 21.03
C THR A 108 21.10 23.50 22.01
N ALA A 109 21.27 23.24 23.31
CA ALA A 109 21.12 24.25 24.36
C ALA A 109 22.02 25.50 24.17
N ASN A 110 23.08 25.38 23.37
CA ASN A 110 24.00 26.48 23.03
C ASN A 110 23.60 27.22 21.73
N GLY A 111 22.37 27.03 21.24
CA GLY A 111 21.87 27.71 20.04
C GLY A 111 22.45 27.20 18.72
N LYS A 112 23.14 26.05 18.71
CA LYS A 112 23.57 25.43 17.44
C LYS A 112 22.41 24.70 16.79
N ILE A 113 22.17 24.96 15.52
CA ILE A 113 21.20 24.22 14.69
C ILE A 113 21.98 23.20 13.87
N SER A 114 21.56 21.93 13.93
CA SER A 114 22.08 20.85 13.08
C SER A 114 20.95 20.34 12.19
N VAL A 115 21.22 20.25 10.89
CA VAL A 115 20.36 19.59 9.92
C VAL A 115 21.07 18.32 9.47
N GLN A 116 20.44 17.18 9.68
CA GLN A 116 20.95 15.89 9.23
C GLN A 116 20.01 15.34 8.16
N SER A 117 20.56 15.00 6.99
CA SER A 117 19.84 14.21 5.99
C SER A 117 19.87 12.74 6.44
N ILE A 118 18.70 12.12 6.43
CA ILE A 118 18.53 10.69 6.64
C ILE A 118 18.26 10.10 5.26
N VAL A 119 19.18 9.27 4.78
CA VAL A 119 18.95 8.44 3.61
C VAL A 119 17.75 7.57 3.96
N VAL A 120 16.63 7.77 3.29
CA VAL A 120 15.56 6.78 3.34
C VAL A 120 16.10 5.61 2.53
N PRO A 121 16.40 4.45 3.15
CA PRO A 121 16.85 3.31 2.37
C PRO A 121 15.81 3.06 1.29
N ASP A 122 16.27 2.81 0.06
CA ASP A 122 15.38 2.38 -1.03
C ASP A 122 14.46 1.30 -0.44
N VAL A 123 13.15 1.55 -0.49
CA VAL A 123 12.17 0.57 -0.06
C VAL A 123 12.47 -0.66 -0.90
N VAL A 124 12.93 -1.74 -0.26
CA VAL A 124 13.21 -2.99 -0.95
C VAL A 124 11.89 -3.43 -1.56
N VAL A 125 11.73 -3.20 -2.87
CA VAL A 125 10.58 -3.69 -3.61
C VAL A 125 10.77 -5.20 -3.64
N ASN A 126 10.05 -5.91 -2.77
CA ASN A 126 9.99 -7.36 -2.78
C ASN A 126 9.27 -7.79 -4.05
N VAL A 127 10.03 -7.96 -5.13
CA VAL A 127 9.52 -8.54 -6.36
C VAL A 127 9.23 -10.01 -6.07
N LEU A 128 7.97 -10.41 -6.24
CA LEU A 128 7.61 -11.81 -6.11
C LEU A 128 8.38 -12.62 -7.16
N PRO A 129 9.07 -13.71 -6.76
CA PRO A 129 9.84 -14.52 -7.69
C PRO A 129 8.93 -15.13 -8.76
N ALA A 130 9.47 -15.47 -9.91
CA ALA A 130 8.72 -16.23 -10.91
C ALA A 130 8.22 -17.55 -10.30
N LEU A 131 6.98 -17.94 -10.62
CA LEU A 131 6.42 -19.19 -10.12
C LEU A 131 7.03 -20.33 -10.93
N SER A 132 7.89 -21.12 -10.31
CA SER A 132 8.35 -22.40 -10.87
C SER A 132 7.38 -23.48 -10.42
N ILE A 133 6.84 -24.25 -11.36
CA ILE A 133 5.81 -25.25 -11.07
C ILE A 133 6.20 -26.57 -11.72
N ASP A 134 6.51 -27.56 -10.88
CA ASP A 134 6.72 -28.94 -11.31
C ASP A 134 5.42 -29.75 -11.19
N SER A 135 4.71 -29.56 -10.07
CA SER A 135 3.39 -30.15 -9.84
C SER A 135 2.52 -29.24 -8.95
N PHE A 136 1.22 -29.56 -8.88
CA PHE A 136 0.25 -28.84 -8.06
C PHE A 136 -0.45 -29.80 -7.11
N ALA A 137 -0.75 -29.31 -5.91
CA ALA A 137 -1.63 -29.95 -4.95
C ALA A 137 -2.92 -29.15 -4.79
N ILE A 138 -4.05 -29.84 -4.80
CA ILE A 138 -5.37 -29.28 -4.48
C ILE A 138 -5.80 -29.88 -3.15
N GLU A 139 -5.96 -29.03 -2.14
CA GLU A 139 -6.42 -29.43 -0.82
C GLU A 139 -7.87 -28.99 -0.63
N ILE A 140 -8.74 -29.91 -0.21
CA ILE A 140 -10.12 -29.62 0.20
C ILE A 140 -10.18 -29.76 1.73
N ILE A 141 -10.51 -28.66 2.40
CA ILE A 141 -10.46 -28.53 3.86
C ILE A 141 -11.89 -28.28 4.36
N ASP A 142 -12.42 -29.20 5.16
CA ASP A 142 -13.67 -28.98 5.91
C ASP A 142 -13.37 -27.99 7.05
N THR A 143 -13.97 -26.81 7.00
CA THR A 143 -13.73 -25.74 7.99
C THR A 143 -14.40 -26.03 9.34
N TYR A 144 -15.29 -27.02 9.41
CA TYR A 144 -16.04 -27.36 10.63
C TYR A 144 -15.45 -28.60 11.32
N VAL A 145 -14.93 -29.55 10.55
CA VAL A 145 -14.45 -30.84 11.06
C VAL A 145 -13.00 -31.08 10.63
N ASN A 146 -12.07 -31.04 11.60
CA ASN A 146 -10.63 -31.25 11.37
C ASN A 146 -10.17 -32.71 11.58
N SER A 147 -11.06 -33.69 11.39
CA SER A 147 -10.78 -35.10 11.67
C SER A 147 -10.98 -36.02 10.46
N THR A 148 -11.16 -35.46 9.27
CA THR A 148 -11.27 -36.23 8.02
C THR A 148 -9.94 -36.88 7.67
N LEU A 149 -9.98 -38.17 7.33
CA LEU A 149 -8.81 -38.88 6.82
C LEU A 149 -8.39 -38.24 5.48
N LEU A 150 -7.11 -37.94 5.33
CA LEU A 150 -6.56 -37.50 4.04
C LEU A 150 -6.76 -38.62 3.02
N ALA A 151 -7.45 -38.30 1.93
CA ALA A 151 -7.67 -39.19 0.80
C ALA A 151 -7.05 -38.54 -0.44
N GLU A 152 -6.20 -39.29 -1.14
CA GLU A 152 -5.61 -38.86 -2.40
C GLU A 152 -6.51 -39.26 -3.56
N GLU A 153 -6.95 -38.27 -4.32
CA GLU A 153 -7.77 -38.46 -5.51
C GLU A 153 -7.02 -37.99 -6.76
N PHE A 154 -7.28 -38.64 -7.89
CA PHE A 154 -6.62 -38.29 -9.16
C PHE A 154 -7.52 -37.38 -10.00
N THR A 155 -6.92 -36.37 -10.61
CA THR A 155 -7.56 -35.47 -11.57
C THR A 155 -7.13 -35.81 -13.01
N ALA A 156 -7.95 -35.45 -14.00
CA ALA A 156 -7.57 -35.61 -15.41
C ALA A 156 -6.45 -34.63 -15.79
N ALA A 157 -5.49 -35.00 -16.65
CA ALA A 157 -4.32 -34.15 -16.95
C ALA A 157 -4.62 -32.74 -17.51
N ALA A 158 -5.79 -32.54 -18.14
CA ALA A 158 -6.24 -31.22 -18.63
C ALA A 158 -7.08 -30.43 -17.60
N SER A 159 -7.22 -30.96 -16.39
CA SER A 159 -7.82 -30.37 -15.20
C SER A 159 -6.74 -30.32 -14.12
N PRO A 160 -6.63 -29.29 -13.27
CA PRO A 160 -7.53 -28.18 -13.01
C PRO A 160 -7.38 -26.98 -13.96
N LYS A 161 -8.40 -26.12 -14.02
CA LYS A 161 -8.41 -24.83 -14.74
C LYS A 161 -8.75 -23.69 -13.80
N LEU A 162 -7.80 -22.77 -13.59
CA LEU A 162 -8.00 -21.53 -12.84
C LEU A 162 -8.20 -20.37 -13.82
N GLU A 163 -9.33 -19.67 -13.69
CA GLU A 163 -9.72 -18.56 -14.56
C GLU A 163 -9.90 -17.30 -13.73
N TRP A 164 -9.42 -16.16 -14.24
CA TRP A 164 -9.73 -14.83 -13.74
C TRP A 164 -10.69 -14.15 -14.73
N ASN A 165 -11.89 -13.83 -14.27
CA ASN A 165 -12.94 -13.25 -15.09
C ASN A 165 -12.81 -11.72 -15.11
N GLY A 166 -11.90 -11.22 -15.96
CA GLY A 166 -11.66 -9.78 -16.12
C GLY A 166 -12.71 -9.03 -16.94
N GLY A 167 -13.61 -9.74 -17.64
CA GLY A 167 -14.54 -9.12 -18.59
C GLY A 167 -13.83 -8.39 -19.75
N ASP A 168 -14.63 -7.77 -20.63
CA ASP A 168 -14.11 -6.91 -21.71
C ASP A 168 -13.95 -5.44 -21.25
N ASP A 169 -14.44 -5.12 -20.06
CA ASP A 169 -14.39 -3.78 -19.51
C ASP A 169 -13.04 -3.56 -18.81
N LEU A 170 -12.21 -2.70 -19.40
CA LEU A 170 -10.96 -2.26 -18.81
C LEU A 170 -11.18 -1.69 -17.40
N TYR A 171 -12.36 -1.10 -17.13
CA TYR A 171 -12.70 -0.47 -15.85
C TYR A 171 -13.42 -1.40 -14.87
N ALA A 172 -13.39 -2.71 -15.11
CA ALA A 172 -13.95 -3.68 -14.18
C ALA A 172 -13.25 -3.58 -12.81
N THR A 173 -14.05 -3.34 -11.77
CA THR A 173 -13.57 -3.22 -10.38
C THR A 173 -13.25 -4.56 -9.76
N PHE A 174 -13.90 -5.63 -10.22
CA PHE A 174 -13.72 -6.97 -9.71
C PHE A 174 -13.29 -7.90 -10.85
N MET A 175 -12.13 -8.51 -10.71
CA MET A 175 -11.70 -9.63 -11.53
C MET A 175 -11.77 -10.89 -10.68
N THR A 176 -12.98 -11.46 -10.60
CA THR A 176 -13.26 -12.63 -9.77
C THR A 176 -12.61 -13.88 -10.36
N SER A 177 -12.17 -14.77 -9.49
CA SER A 177 -11.44 -15.98 -9.86
C SER A 177 -12.25 -17.23 -9.55
N LYS A 178 -12.12 -18.22 -10.43
CA LYS A 178 -12.86 -19.48 -10.39
C LYS A 178 -11.94 -20.63 -10.76
N LEU A 179 -11.92 -21.65 -9.91
CA LEU A 179 -11.27 -22.93 -10.18
C LEU A 179 -12.31 -23.93 -10.64
N THR A 180 -12.05 -24.63 -11.74
CA THR A 180 -12.81 -25.81 -12.15
C THR A 180 -11.85 -27.00 -12.19
N PHE A 181 -12.20 -28.10 -11.54
CA PHE A 181 -11.37 -29.30 -11.49
C PHE A 181 -12.25 -30.55 -11.42
N ASN A 182 -11.64 -31.73 -11.54
CA ASN A 182 -12.37 -32.98 -11.45
C ASN A 182 -11.64 -34.05 -10.63
N MET A 183 -12.40 -35.01 -10.12
CA MET A 183 -11.87 -36.17 -9.38
C MET A 183 -12.41 -37.47 -9.98
N ILE A 184 -11.54 -38.47 -10.11
CA ILE A 184 -11.88 -39.77 -10.70
C ILE A 184 -12.67 -40.66 -9.73
N VAL A 185 -13.71 -41.32 -10.23
CA VAL A 185 -14.44 -42.39 -9.55
C VAL A 185 -14.08 -43.70 -10.24
N LYS A 186 -13.25 -44.53 -9.59
CA LYS A 186 -12.72 -45.80 -10.16
C LYS A 186 -13.67 -46.99 -9.98
N ASP A 187 -14.53 -46.90 -8.98
CA ASP A 187 -15.40 -47.98 -8.50
C ASP A 187 -16.83 -47.90 -9.02
N ALA A 188 -17.11 -46.94 -9.91
CA ALA A 188 -18.45 -46.63 -10.41
C ALA A 188 -19.49 -46.41 -9.29
N ALA A 189 -19.03 -46.03 -8.09
CA ALA A 189 -19.91 -45.79 -6.96
C ALA A 189 -20.71 -44.52 -7.22
N ASP A 190 -22.03 -44.67 -7.25
CA ASP A 190 -22.96 -43.54 -7.38
C ASP A 190 -22.78 -42.57 -6.20
N ALA A 191 -22.83 -41.28 -6.49
CA ALA A 191 -22.77 -40.20 -5.50
C ALA A 191 -21.55 -40.28 -4.55
N LYS A 192 -20.40 -40.79 -5.01
CA LYS A 192 -19.20 -40.99 -4.19
C LYS A 192 -18.77 -39.75 -3.41
N PHE A 193 -18.89 -38.58 -4.03
CA PHE A 193 -18.49 -37.30 -3.45
C PHE A 193 -19.67 -36.48 -2.91
N ILE A 194 -20.85 -37.08 -2.69
CA ILE A 194 -22.06 -36.38 -2.21
C ILE A 194 -21.84 -35.58 -0.92
N HIS A 195 -20.91 -36.04 -0.08
CA HIS A 195 -20.56 -35.37 1.17
C HIS A 195 -19.95 -33.97 0.97
N LEU A 196 -19.39 -33.67 -0.20
CA LEU A 196 -18.85 -32.35 -0.55
C LEU A 196 -19.93 -31.35 -1.00
N PHE A 197 -21.17 -31.81 -1.21
CA PHE A 197 -22.29 -30.99 -1.64
C PHE A 197 -23.12 -30.58 -0.42
N THR A 198 -22.97 -29.33 0.02
CA THR A 198 -23.63 -28.82 1.22
C THR A 198 -24.18 -27.42 0.99
N GLY A 199 -25.35 -27.08 1.51
CA GLY A 199 -25.92 -25.73 1.34
C GLY A 199 -25.12 -24.58 1.98
N ASP A 200 -23.97 -24.86 2.58
CA ASP A 200 -23.05 -23.87 3.13
C ASP A 200 -21.85 -23.68 2.19
N GLU A 201 -21.81 -22.52 1.53
CA GLU A 201 -20.75 -22.13 0.60
C GLU A 201 -19.39 -21.91 1.28
N GLN A 202 -19.31 -21.86 2.61
CA GLN A 202 -18.06 -21.63 3.36
C GLN A 202 -17.53 -22.90 4.08
N ARG A 203 -18.18 -24.04 3.90
CA ARG A 203 -17.78 -25.28 4.57
C ARG A 203 -16.50 -25.88 4.01
N TYR A 204 -16.37 -25.96 2.68
CA TYR A 204 -15.22 -26.60 2.03
C TYR A 204 -14.30 -25.55 1.43
N LYS A 205 -13.24 -25.22 2.18
CA LYS A 205 -12.18 -24.33 1.71
C LYS A 205 -11.23 -25.10 0.81
N LEU A 206 -10.90 -24.53 -0.34
CA LEU A 206 -9.97 -25.10 -1.29
C LEU A 206 -8.67 -24.29 -1.33
N LYS A 207 -7.53 -24.98 -1.35
CA LYS A 207 -6.21 -24.38 -1.58
C LYS A 207 -5.51 -25.06 -2.74
N ILE A 208 -4.91 -24.27 -3.62
CA ILE A 208 -4.02 -24.73 -4.68
C ILE A 208 -2.62 -24.27 -4.34
N SER A 209 -1.69 -25.21 -4.22
CA SER A 209 -0.29 -24.94 -3.95
C SER A 209 0.59 -25.54 -5.04
N SER A 210 1.65 -24.84 -5.45
CA SER A 210 2.74 -25.47 -6.19
C SER A 210 3.56 -26.29 -5.22
N VAL A 211 4.05 -27.44 -5.69
CA VAL A 211 5.02 -28.27 -4.98
C VAL A 211 6.34 -28.17 -5.74
N ASP A 212 7.38 -27.68 -5.06
CA ASP A 212 8.73 -27.63 -5.62
C ASP A 212 9.48 -28.96 -5.41
N VAL A 213 10.69 -29.07 -5.97
CA VAL A 213 11.57 -30.26 -5.85
C VAL A 213 11.94 -30.58 -4.39
N ASN A 214 11.75 -29.65 -3.45
CA ASN A 214 12.04 -29.80 -2.03
C ASN A 214 10.77 -30.01 -1.19
N ASP A 215 9.63 -30.31 -1.81
CA ASP A 215 8.31 -30.44 -1.18
C ASP A 215 7.85 -29.16 -0.43
N VAL A 216 8.30 -27.99 -0.86
CA VAL A 216 7.86 -26.69 -0.35
C VAL A 216 6.58 -26.28 -1.06
N PHE A 217 5.49 -26.20 -0.28
CA PHE A 217 4.19 -25.78 -0.75
C PHE A 217 4.10 -24.25 -0.81
N THR A 218 3.89 -23.69 -2.00
CA THR A 218 3.63 -22.25 -2.18
C THR A 218 2.19 -22.04 -2.64
N LEU A 219 1.41 -21.27 -1.87
CA LEU A 219 0.01 -21.00 -2.19
C LEU A 219 -0.13 -20.18 -3.47
N ILE A 220 -0.87 -20.73 -4.43
CA ILE A 220 -1.19 -20.07 -5.70
C ILE A 220 -2.55 -19.40 -5.62
N TRP A 221 -3.53 -20.11 -5.06
CA TRP A 221 -4.91 -19.66 -5.01
C TRP A 221 -5.67 -20.34 -3.87
N GLN A 222 -6.66 -19.66 -3.32
CA GLN A 222 -7.61 -20.25 -2.39
C GLN A 222 -9.02 -19.71 -2.63
N GLY A 223 -10.01 -20.52 -2.28
CA GLY A 223 -11.41 -20.18 -2.42
C GLY A 223 -12.28 -21.19 -1.67
N PHE A 224 -13.56 -21.24 -2.03
CA PHE A 224 -14.50 -22.20 -1.46
C PHE A 224 -15.26 -22.95 -2.55
N LEU A 225 -15.55 -24.21 -2.27
CA LEU A 225 -16.29 -25.10 -3.16
C LEU A 225 -17.75 -24.64 -3.27
N LEU A 226 -18.26 -24.52 -4.49
CA LEU A 226 -19.67 -24.23 -4.74
C LEU A 226 -20.50 -25.52 -4.66
N PRO A 227 -21.64 -25.51 -3.94
CA PRO A 227 -22.38 -26.71 -3.64
C PRO A 227 -23.35 -27.19 -4.73
N ASP A 228 -23.46 -26.47 -5.85
CA ASP A 228 -24.59 -26.62 -6.77
C ASP A 228 -24.23 -27.24 -8.14
N GLN A 229 -22.98 -27.64 -8.37
CA GLN A 229 -22.56 -28.16 -9.67
C GLN A 229 -22.09 -29.60 -9.58
N TYR A 230 -23.04 -30.53 -9.75
CA TYR A 230 -22.78 -31.96 -9.90
C TYR A 230 -23.13 -32.38 -11.33
N LYS A 231 -22.16 -32.96 -12.04
CA LYS A 231 -22.40 -33.57 -13.34
C LYS A 231 -21.70 -34.91 -13.41
N GLU A 232 -22.50 -35.97 -13.40
CA GLU A 232 -22.02 -37.32 -13.59
C GLU A 232 -22.38 -37.86 -14.99
N PRO A 233 -21.44 -38.51 -15.69
CA PRO A 233 -21.75 -39.25 -16.90
C PRO A 233 -22.55 -40.52 -16.57
N TRP A 234 -23.69 -40.71 -17.24
CA TRP A 234 -24.61 -41.85 -17.01
C TRP A 234 -24.02 -43.23 -17.42
N THR A 235 -22.90 -43.28 -18.14
CA THR A 235 -22.39 -44.53 -18.73
C THR A 235 -20.87 -44.63 -18.62
N GLY A 236 -20.37 -45.43 -17.68
CA GLY A 236 -18.96 -45.81 -17.58
C GLY A 236 -18.60 -46.41 -16.22
N ASN A 237 -17.74 -47.43 -16.21
CA ASN A 237 -17.21 -47.99 -14.96
C ASN A 237 -16.21 -47.04 -14.27
N VAL A 238 -15.69 -46.06 -15.00
CA VAL A 238 -14.78 -45.03 -14.51
C VAL A 238 -15.23 -43.70 -15.09
N PHE A 239 -15.45 -42.71 -14.24
CA PHE A 239 -15.88 -41.38 -14.65
C PHE A 239 -15.23 -40.30 -13.79
N PHE A 240 -15.35 -39.05 -14.22
CA PHE A 240 -14.86 -37.88 -13.50
C PHE A 240 -16.05 -37.05 -13.01
N VAL A 241 -16.01 -36.64 -11.74
CA VAL A 241 -16.95 -35.67 -11.16
C VAL A 241 -16.29 -34.30 -11.20
N GLU A 242 -16.98 -33.34 -11.80
CA GLU A 242 -16.53 -31.95 -11.90
C GLU A 242 -16.93 -31.15 -10.66
N PHE A 243 -16.04 -30.25 -10.26
CA PHE A 243 -16.17 -29.38 -9.10
C PHE A 243 -15.81 -27.94 -9.48
N MET A 244 -16.46 -26.99 -8.84
CA MET A 244 -16.21 -25.57 -9.02
C MET A 244 -15.93 -24.92 -7.66
N ALA A 245 -14.89 -24.10 -7.59
CA ALA A 245 -14.60 -23.26 -6.43
C ALA A 245 -14.42 -21.80 -6.84
N VAL A 246 -14.75 -20.87 -5.96
CA VAL A 246 -14.69 -19.42 -6.21
C VAL A 246 -14.01 -18.68 -5.05
N ASP A 247 -13.48 -17.48 -5.33
CA ASP A 247 -12.84 -16.60 -4.33
C ASP A 247 -13.81 -15.89 -3.37
N MET A 248 -15.11 -16.16 -3.49
CA MET A 248 -16.17 -15.63 -2.62
C MET A 248 -16.35 -14.11 -2.66
N VAL A 249 -15.77 -13.38 -3.61
CA VAL A 249 -16.04 -11.93 -3.77
C VAL A 249 -17.52 -11.69 -4.07
N ALA A 250 -18.13 -12.53 -4.91
CA ALA A 250 -19.56 -12.44 -5.21
C ALA A 250 -20.46 -12.69 -3.98
N SER A 251 -20.00 -13.46 -3.00
CA SER A 251 -20.74 -13.77 -1.75
C SER A 251 -20.90 -12.56 -0.83
N LEU A 252 -20.19 -11.46 -1.10
CA LEU A 252 -20.32 -10.21 -0.36
C LEU A 252 -21.68 -9.54 -0.58
N LYS A 253 -22.38 -9.86 -1.66
CA LYS A 253 -23.72 -9.33 -1.94
C LYS A 253 -24.69 -9.75 -0.84
N GLY A 254 -25.40 -8.78 -0.28
CA GLY A 254 -26.34 -9.01 0.82
C GLY A 254 -25.70 -9.23 2.20
N LYS A 255 -24.37 -9.16 2.32
CA LYS A 255 -23.67 -9.05 3.60
C LYS A 255 -23.57 -7.57 4.00
N TYR A 256 -23.55 -7.29 5.29
CA TYR A 256 -23.53 -5.93 5.83
C TYR A 256 -22.42 -5.78 6.87
N LEU A 257 -21.81 -4.58 6.93
CA LEU A 257 -20.96 -4.21 8.07
C LEU A 257 -21.79 -4.14 9.35
N LYS A 258 -21.11 -4.17 10.50
CA LYS A 258 -21.77 -4.03 11.80
C LYS A 258 -22.43 -2.63 11.89
N PRO A 259 -23.63 -2.48 12.49
CA PRO A 259 -24.37 -1.21 12.47
C PRO A 259 -23.59 0.02 12.95
N TRP A 260 -22.66 -0.15 13.89
CA TRP A 260 -21.82 0.94 14.39
C TRP A 260 -20.69 1.35 13.45
N PHE A 261 -20.44 0.67 12.34
CA PHE A 261 -19.48 1.13 11.33
C PHE A 261 -20.01 2.35 10.56
N TYR A 262 -21.30 2.35 10.22
CA TYR A 262 -21.92 3.38 9.37
C TYR A 262 -21.80 4.83 9.88
N PRO A 263 -21.95 5.16 11.18
CA PRO A 263 -21.75 6.53 11.65
C PRO A 263 -20.27 6.95 11.75
N ASN A 264 -19.33 6.04 11.49
CA ASN A 264 -17.89 6.28 11.68
C ASN A 264 -17.15 6.50 10.36
N ARG A 265 -15.87 6.82 10.47
CA ARG A 265 -14.95 6.96 9.35
C ARG A 265 -13.74 6.07 9.57
N PHE A 266 -13.28 5.42 8.51
CA PHE A 266 -12.16 4.47 8.58
C PHE A 266 -11.13 4.74 7.50
N PRO A 267 -9.84 4.46 7.75
CA PRO A 267 -8.85 4.36 6.69
C PRO A 267 -9.30 3.36 5.62
N ILE A 268 -9.09 3.69 4.34
CA ILE A 268 -9.53 2.87 3.21
C ILE A 268 -8.96 1.45 3.27
N ALA A 269 -7.69 1.29 3.68
CA ALA A 269 -7.05 0.00 3.80
C ALA A 269 -7.71 -0.88 4.87
N GLU A 270 -8.03 -0.30 6.03
CA GLU A 270 -8.74 -1.00 7.11
C GLU A 270 -10.15 -1.40 6.68
N LEU A 271 -10.87 -0.49 6.02
CA LEU A 271 -12.23 -0.75 5.54
C LEU A 271 -12.26 -1.88 4.51
N ILE A 272 -11.37 -1.86 3.52
CA ILE A 272 -11.28 -2.93 2.52
C ILE A 272 -10.91 -4.26 3.18
N ALA A 273 -9.96 -4.26 4.13
CA ALA A 273 -9.59 -5.46 4.86
C ALA A 273 -10.78 -6.04 5.65
N GLU A 274 -11.56 -5.21 6.34
CA GLU A 274 -12.77 -5.65 7.06
C GLU A 274 -13.84 -6.22 6.12
N ILE A 275 -14.03 -5.63 4.94
CA ILE A 275 -14.96 -6.18 3.94
C ILE A 275 -14.45 -7.52 3.41
N LEU A 276 -13.17 -7.63 3.04
CA LEU A 276 -12.61 -8.85 2.47
C LEU A 276 -12.57 -9.99 3.48
N LYS A 277 -12.48 -9.73 4.79
CA LYS A 277 -12.66 -10.76 5.82
C LYS A 277 -14.01 -11.47 5.73
N LEU A 278 -15.07 -10.81 5.24
CA LEU A 278 -16.40 -11.41 5.08
C LEU A 278 -16.46 -12.46 3.96
N THR A 279 -15.43 -12.57 3.12
CA THR A 279 -15.28 -13.68 2.16
C THR A 279 -14.95 -15.00 2.85
N GLY A 280 -14.41 -14.96 4.08
CA GLY A 280 -13.85 -16.13 4.76
C GLY A 280 -12.42 -16.48 4.33
N LEU A 281 -11.83 -15.70 3.41
CA LEU A 281 -10.46 -15.88 2.97
C LEU A 281 -9.51 -14.97 3.76
N GLU A 282 -8.63 -15.60 4.52
CA GLU A 282 -7.50 -14.94 5.18
C GLU A 282 -6.37 -14.76 4.15
N GLN A 283 -6.28 -13.56 3.58
CA GLN A 283 -5.23 -13.18 2.62
C GLN A 283 -4.73 -11.79 2.98
N ASN A 284 -3.43 -11.57 2.73
CA ASN A 284 -2.85 -10.24 2.87
C ASN A 284 -3.26 -9.36 1.69
N LEU A 285 -3.41 -8.06 1.97
CA LEU A 285 -3.73 -7.05 0.96
C LEU A 285 -2.44 -6.44 0.41
N LEU A 286 -2.27 -6.48 -0.91
CA LEU A 286 -1.22 -5.79 -1.65
C LEU A 286 -1.87 -4.71 -2.51
N VAL A 287 -1.30 -3.50 -2.49
CA VAL A 287 -1.88 -2.33 -3.14
C VAL A 287 -0.84 -1.65 -4.02
N SER A 288 -1.21 -1.43 -5.28
CA SER A 288 -0.48 -0.65 -6.27
C SER A 288 -1.42 0.45 -6.76
N PRO A 289 -1.54 1.59 -6.06
CA PRO A 289 -2.56 2.59 -6.36
C PRO A 289 -2.25 3.36 -7.65
N SER A 290 -3.27 3.78 -8.41
CA SER A 290 -3.11 4.64 -9.60
C SER A 290 -2.59 6.03 -9.28
N VAL A 291 -3.04 6.57 -8.15
CA VAL A 291 -2.77 7.95 -7.74
C VAL A 291 -1.92 7.90 -6.48
N ILE A 292 -0.66 8.30 -6.60
CA ILE A 292 0.25 8.47 -5.48
C ILE A 292 0.36 9.97 -5.19
N PRO A 293 -0.23 10.48 -4.10
CA PRO A 293 -0.11 11.87 -3.73
C PRO A 293 1.37 12.23 -3.49
N SER A 294 1.78 13.40 -3.96
CA SER A 294 3.15 13.90 -3.74
C SER A 294 3.44 14.26 -2.28
N ASP A 295 2.40 14.39 -1.45
CA ASP A 295 2.54 14.66 -0.03
C ASP A 295 2.58 13.34 0.76
N PRO A 296 3.68 13.01 1.47
CA PRO A 296 3.79 11.79 2.26
C PRO A 296 2.81 11.71 3.44
N LEU A 297 2.15 12.81 3.80
CA LEU A 297 1.06 12.80 4.78
C LEU A 297 -0.27 12.30 4.19
N LEU A 298 -0.37 12.25 2.86
CA LEU A 298 -1.51 11.73 2.11
C LEU A 298 -1.19 10.34 1.54
N ASN A 299 -0.65 9.45 2.37
CA ASN A 299 -0.54 8.05 1.97
C ASN A 299 -1.94 7.49 1.66
N TRP A 300 -2.04 6.76 0.56
CA TRP A 300 -3.30 6.16 0.09
C TRP A 300 -3.99 5.34 1.20
N GLU A 301 -3.21 4.59 1.99
CA GLU A 301 -3.71 3.76 3.09
C GLU A 301 -4.46 4.56 4.18
N ASN A 302 -4.15 5.85 4.32
CA ASN A 302 -4.69 6.73 5.36
C ASN A 302 -5.86 7.59 4.86
N ILE A 303 -6.30 7.40 3.61
CA ILE A 303 -7.48 8.10 3.09
C ILE A 303 -8.70 7.68 3.91
N ILE A 304 -9.34 8.67 4.54
CA ILE A 304 -10.47 8.44 5.44
C ILE A 304 -11.77 8.38 4.63
N VAL A 305 -12.47 7.26 4.69
CA VAL A 305 -13.76 7.04 4.03
C VAL A 305 -14.89 7.21 5.05
N PRO A 306 -15.81 8.18 4.86
CA PRO A 306 -17.02 8.29 5.68
C PRO A 306 -18.06 7.25 5.26
N LEU A 307 -18.59 6.48 6.21
CA LEU A 307 -19.60 5.45 5.92
C LEU A 307 -21.05 5.92 6.05
N GLU A 308 -21.27 7.15 6.52
CA GLU A 308 -22.62 7.69 6.81
C GLU A 308 -23.50 7.70 5.56
N GLN A 309 -22.91 7.96 4.39
CA GLN A 309 -23.61 7.98 3.10
C GLN A 309 -24.19 6.61 2.69
N TYR A 310 -23.71 5.52 3.29
CA TYR A 310 -24.18 4.16 3.01
C TYR A 310 -25.34 3.73 3.91
N PHE A 311 -25.90 4.67 4.67
CA PHE A 311 -27.09 4.48 5.50
C PHE A 311 -28.10 5.60 5.27
N ASP A 312 -29.29 5.25 4.76
CA ASP A 312 -30.35 6.22 4.45
C ASP A 312 -31.31 6.50 5.64
N GLY A 313 -30.98 6.00 6.83
CA GLY A 313 -31.83 6.05 8.02
C GLY A 313 -32.76 4.84 8.20
N LYS A 314 -32.93 4.00 7.18
CA LYS A 314 -33.81 2.80 7.21
C LYS A 314 -33.12 1.53 6.73
N LYS A 315 -32.19 1.65 5.79
CA LYS A 315 -31.53 0.56 5.08
C LYS A 315 -30.03 0.79 5.03
N TYR A 316 -29.29 -0.27 5.32
CA TYR A 316 -27.85 -0.33 5.10
C TYR A 316 -27.55 -0.76 3.67
N THR A 317 -26.51 -0.15 3.08
CA THR A 317 -25.94 -0.62 1.82
C THR A 317 -25.12 -1.88 2.08
N ASP A 318 -25.19 -2.87 1.21
CA ASP A 318 -24.39 -4.08 1.35
C ASP A 318 -22.90 -3.82 1.09
N VAL A 319 -22.05 -4.68 1.68
CA VAL A 319 -20.60 -4.48 1.64
C VAL A 319 -20.00 -4.65 0.24
N TYR A 320 -20.68 -5.37 -0.66
CA TYR A 320 -20.26 -5.49 -2.05
C TYR A 320 -20.35 -4.15 -2.76
N GLN A 321 -21.48 -3.44 -2.61
CA GLN A 321 -21.65 -2.10 -3.20
C GLN A 321 -20.68 -1.08 -2.58
N ILE A 322 -20.48 -1.11 -1.25
CA ILE A 322 -19.52 -0.23 -0.58
C ILE A 322 -18.10 -0.44 -1.14
N LEU A 323 -17.68 -1.70 -1.28
CA LEU A 323 -16.38 -2.04 -1.84
C LEU A 323 -16.27 -1.58 -3.30
N GLU A 324 -17.30 -1.82 -4.10
CA GLU A 324 -17.34 -1.40 -5.50
C GLU A 324 -17.19 0.13 -5.64
N ASP A 325 -17.93 0.91 -4.85
CA ASP A 325 -17.89 2.37 -4.89
C ASP A 325 -16.51 2.91 -4.49
N ILE A 326 -15.88 2.30 -3.48
CA ILE A 326 -14.51 2.65 -3.05
C ILE A 326 -13.50 2.36 -4.16
N LEU A 327 -13.57 1.18 -4.77
CA LEU A 327 -12.66 0.78 -5.85
C LEU A 327 -12.85 1.68 -7.08
N LYS A 328 -14.09 1.97 -7.48
CA LYS A 328 -14.40 2.90 -8.59
C LYS A 328 -13.87 4.29 -8.31
N ALA A 329 -14.11 4.84 -7.11
CA ALA A 329 -13.67 6.18 -6.74
C ALA A 329 -12.13 6.33 -6.77
N ASN A 330 -11.41 5.23 -6.54
CA ASN A 330 -9.94 5.21 -6.54
C ASN A 330 -9.34 4.62 -7.82
N CYS A 331 -10.16 4.28 -8.82
CA CYS A 331 -9.74 3.67 -10.07
C CYS A 331 -8.93 2.37 -9.87
N LEU A 332 -9.40 1.50 -8.97
CA LEU A 332 -8.74 0.24 -8.59
C LEU A 332 -9.53 -0.98 -9.08
N THR A 333 -8.79 -2.03 -9.42
CA THR A 333 -9.30 -3.38 -9.69
C THR A 333 -8.84 -4.34 -8.60
N LEU A 334 -9.76 -5.12 -8.07
CA LEU A 334 -9.53 -6.16 -7.06
C LEU A 334 -9.46 -7.55 -7.71
N TYR A 335 -8.43 -8.32 -7.37
CA TYR A 335 -8.31 -9.75 -7.72
C TYR A 335 -7.53 -10.55 -6.68
N SER A 336 -7.66 -11.88 -6.72
CA SER A 336 -6.89 -12.79 -5.85
C SER A 336 -5.76 -13.45 -6.65
N TYR A 337 -4.52 -13.37 -6.18
CA TYR A 337 -3.38 -14.02 -6.82
C TYR A 337 -2.28 -14.35 -5.82
N ARG A 338 -1.76 -15.59 -5.86
CA ARG A 338 -0.70 -16.12 -4.97
C ARG A 338 -0.98 -15.97 -3.48
N GLY A 339 -2.24 -16.16 -3.08
CA GLY A 339 -2.61 -16.01 -1.68
C GLY A 339 -2.74 -14.56 -1.20
N TYR A 340 -2.67 -13.58 -2.09
CA TYR A 340 -2.88 -12.16 -1.78
C TYR A 340 -4.14 -11.63 -2.46
N TRP A 341 -4.78 -10.66 -1.79
CA TRP A 341 -5.69 -9.73 -2.44
C TRP A 341 -4.87 -8.62 -3.08
N TRP A 342 -5.03 -8.43 -4.39
CA TRP A 342 -4.39 -7.37 -5.14
C TRP A 342 -5.37 -6.26 -5.41
N LEU A 343 -4.97 -5.04 -5.09
CA LEU A 343 -5.60 -3.82 -5.54
C LEU A 343 -4.65 -3.14 -6.51
N GLU A 344 -4.99 -3.17 -7.79
CA GLU A 344 -4.18 -2.60 -8.84
C GLU A 344 -4.92 -1.42 -9.46
N GLY A 345 -4.26 -0.28 -9.46
CA GLY A 345 -4.73 0.89 -10.18
C GLY A 345 -4.39 0.81 -11.66
N PHE A 346 -5.20 1.44 -12.51
CA PHE A 346 -4.81 1.73 -13.89
C PHE A 346 -3.47 2.47 -13.93
N SER A 347 -2.59 1.99 -14.81
CA SER A 347 -1.28 2.57 -15.11
C SER A 347 -1.23 3.15 -16.52
#